data_AF-A0A370KEF4-F1
#
_entry.id   AF-A0A370KEF4-F1
#
_cell.length_a   1.000
_cell.length_b   1.000
_cell.length_c   1.000
_cell.angle_alpha   90.00
_cell.angle_beta   90.00
_cell.angle_gamma   90.00
#
_symmetry.space_group_name_H-M   'P 1'
#
loop_
_entity.id
_entity.type
_entity.pdbx_description
1 polymer ?
#
loop_
_entity_poly.entity_id
_entity_poly.type
_entity_poly.pdbx_seq_one_letter_code
_entity_poly.pdbx_strand_id
1 'polypeptide(L)'
;MIGDNDMEAALIVPDENTGEPVSNKPRALRRQRTAPVSARSASKAAAGKSRRYTEQERREKIAFIEAAVAAGPATRKQAIHDAGISEQTYYQWMRSTQSTDKTAAQSVPIADAADDLVQLEAENQRLRKLLAEKLREENATLRKSLGLI
;
A
#
# COMPACT_ATOMS: atom_id res chain seq x y z
N MET A 1 -26.84 1.69 58.19
CA MET A 1 -27.97 2.26 57.43
C MET A 1 -28.21 1.34 56.26
N ILE A 2 -29.21 0.48 56.43
CA ILE A 2 -29.74 -0.44 55.44
C ILE A 2 -30.84 0.32 54.72
N GLY A 3 -30.77 0.35 53.40
CA GLY A 3 -31.80 0.91 52.54
C GLY A 3 -32.24 -0.18 51.57
N ASP A 4 -33.06 -1.09 52.08
CA ASP A 4 -33.89 -1.97 51.28
C ASP A 4 -34.96 -1.11 50.60
N ASN A 5 -35.09 -1.22 49.29
CA ASN A 5 -36.39 -1.06 48.64
C ASN A 5 -36.40 -1.89 47.36
N ASP A 6 -36.80 -3.15 47.53
CA ASP A 6 -37.32 -4.01 46.48
C ASP A 6 -38.56 -3.38 45.81
N MET A 7 -38.61 -3.41 44.49
CA MET A 7 -39.85 -3.64 43.75
C MET A 7 -39.56 -4.53 42.53
N GLU A 8 -40.06 -5.76 42.64
CA GLU A 8 -40.64 -6.66 41.62
C GLU A 8 -40.52 -6.21 40.14
N ALA A 9 -39.89 -6.99 39.26
CA ALA A 9 -40.38 -8.26 38.67
C ALA A 9 -41.68 -8.13 37.86
N ALA A 10 -41.59 -8.19 36.53
CA ALA A 10 -42.50 -8.97 35.68
C ALA A 10 -42.15 -8.89 34.17
N LEU A 11 -41.92 -10.09 33.59
CA LEU A 11 -42.34 -10.60 32.27
C LEU A 11 -41.96 -9.83 30.97
N ILE A 12 -41.14 -10.40 30.08
CA ILE A 12 -41.48 -11.45 29.07
C ILE A 12 -42.44 -10.94 27.98
N VAL A 13 -41.91 -10.66 26.78
CA VAL A 13 -42.12 -11.36 25.48
C VAL A 13 -41.55 -10.47 24.34
N PRO A 14 -40.85 -11.04 23.35
CA PRO A 14 -40.39 -10.35 22.14
C PRO A 14 -41.52 -10.23 21.11
N ASP A 15 -41.60 -9.11 20.38
CA ASP A 15 -42.48 -9.00 19.21
C ASP A 15 -41.63 -8.94 17.93
N GLU A 16 -41.65 -10.06 17.22
CA GLU A 16 -41.35 -10.14 15.80
C GLU A 16 -42.37 -9.31 15.03
N ASN A 17 -41.92 -8.46 14.10
CA ASN A 17 -42.73 -8.13 12.95
C ASN A 17 -41.96 -8.44 11.67
N THR A 18 -42.40 -9.53 11.06
CA THR A 18 -42.00 -10.18 9.83
C THR A 18 -42.35 -9.33 8.60
N GLY A 19 -41.49 -9.31 7.59
CA GLY A 19 -41.77 -8.64 6.33
C GLY A 19 -40.66 -8.78 5.29
N GLU A 20 -40.55 -9.99 4.76
CA GLU A 20 -39.54 -10.54 3.85
C GLU A 20 -39.46 -9.92 2.41
N PRO A 21 -38.53 -10.39 1.55
CA PRO A 21 -37.80 -9.62 0.54
C PRO A 21 -38.39 -9.68 -0.87
N VAL A 22 -38.04 -8.69 -1.70
CA VAL A 22 -38.30 -8.67 -3.15
C VAL A 22 -37.24 -7.75 -3.77
N SER A 23 -36.61 -7.99 -4.91
CA SER A 23 -36.50 -9.12 -5.83
C SER A 23 -35.54 -8.65 -6.93
N ASN A 24 -34.84 -9.60 -7.53
CA ASN A 24 -33.90 -9.48 -8.63
C ASN A 24 -34.34 -8.63 -9.86
N LYS A 25 -33.38 -7.80 -10.35
CA LYS A 25 -32.98 -7.60 -11.79
C LYS A 25 -34.01 -6.93 -12.74
N PRO A 26 -33.65 -6.40 -13.95
CA PRO A 26 -32.40 -6.61 -14.69
C PRO A 26 -31.75 -5.39 -15.39
N ARG A 27 -30.44 -5.57 -15.62
CA ARG A 27 -29.65 -5.16 -16.79
C ARG A 27 -30.50 -4.82 -18.04
N ALA A 28 -30.58 -3.55 -18.41
CA ALA A 28 -31.11 -3.14 -19.71
C ALA A 28 -30.03 -3.31 -20.78
N LEU A 29 -30.22 -4.32 -21.63
CA LEU A 29 -29.49 -4.51 -22.88
C LEU A 29 -29.96 -3.48 -23.94
N ARG A 30 -29.00 -3.07 -24.79
CA ARG A 30 -29.16 -2.75 -26.23
C ARG A 30 -30.41 -1.95 -26.63
N ARG A 31 -30.22 -0.64 -26.85
CA ARG A 31 -30.96 0.06 -27.91
C ARG A 31 -30.03 0.20 -29.13
N GLN A 32 -30.27 -0.65 -30.13
CA GLN A 32 -29.73 -0.51 -31.48
C GLN A 32 -30.72 0.27 -32.35
N ARG A 33 -30.18 1.25 -33.09
CA ARG A 33 -30.69 1.88 -34.34
C ARG A 33 -31.87 2.84 -34.14
N THR A 34 -31.90 4.03 -34.74
CA THR A 34 -31.60 4.41 -36.14
C THR A 34 -31.11 5.88 -36.26
N ALA A 35 -30.21 6.15 -37.20
CA ALA A 35 -29.83 7.50 -37.65
C ALA A 35 -30.99 8.17 -38.44
N PRO A 36 -30.95 9.50 -38.67
CA PRO A 36 -30.24 10.00 -39.84
C PRO A 36 -29.41 11.28 -39.63
N VAL A 37 -28.55 11.49 -40.63
CA VAL A 37 -27.46 12.44 -40.79
C VAL A 37 -27.90 13.92 -40.73
N SER A 38 -27.17 14.74 -39.98
CA SER A 38 -26.93 16.14 -40.36
C SER A 38 -25.58 16.59 -39.81
N ALA A 39 -24.66 16.90 -40.74
CA ALA A 39 -23.30 17.30 -40.46
C ALA A 39 -23.26 18.75 -39.99
N ARG A 40 -22.67 19.00 -38.81
CA ARG A 40 -22.01 20.29 -38.56
C ARG A 40 -20.90 20.15 -37.51
N SER A 41 -19.70 20.54 -37.97
CA SER A 41 -18.57 21.05 -37.20
C SER A 41 -17.68 20.05 -36.46
N ALA A 42 -16.59 19.70 -37.14
CA ALA A 42 -15.40 19.14 -36.55
C ALA A 42 -14.82 20.06 -35.46
N SER A 43 -14.72 19.54 -34.25
CA SER A 43 -13.72 19.97 -33.27
C SER A 43 -13.18 18.74 -32.53
N LYS A 44 -12.00 18.30 -33.00
CA LYS A 44 -10.89 17.77 -32.22
C LYS A 44 -11.23 16.98 -30.95
N ALA A 45 -11.44 15.68 -31.12
CA ALA A 45 -10.95 14.71 -30.15
C ALA A 45 -10.20 13.65 -30.95
N ALA A 46 -8.90 13.89 -31.17
CA ALA A 46 -8.01 12.79 -31.49
C ALA A 46 -8.15 11.81 -30.34
N ALA A 47 -8.89 10.72 -30.57
CA ALA A 47 -8.96 9.60 -29.67
C ALA A 47 -7.51 9.19 -29.42
N GLY A 48 -6.97 9.64 -28.28
CA GLY A 48 -5.64 9.32 -27.84
C GLY A 48 -5.62 7.81 -27.74
N LYS A 49 -4.94 7.17 -28.69
CA LYS A 49 -4.66 5.75 -28.58
C LYS A 49 -3.91 5.64 -27.27
N SER A 50 -4.55 5.12 -26.23
CA SER A 50 -3.84 4.70 -25.03
C SER A 50 -2.80 3.72 -25.54
N ARG A 51 -1.55 4.20 -25.67
CA ARG A 51 -0.41 3.36 -26.01
C ARG A 51 -0.30 2.39 -24.84
N ARG A 52 -0.90 1.22 -25.01
CA ARG A 52 -0.75 0.13 -24.06
C ARG A 52 0.65 -0.40 -24.25
N TYR A 53 1.56 0.05 -23.41
CA TYR A 53 2.90 -0.55 -23.33
C TYR A 53 2.75 -2.03 -23.02
N THR A 54 3.33 -2.86 -23.87
CA THR A 54 3.49 -4.29 -23.64
C THR A 54 4.47 -4.51 -22.48
N GLU A 55 4.43 -5.70 -21.87
CA GLU A 55 5.31 -6.01 -20.73
C GLU A 55 6.80 -5.95 -21.12
N GLN A 56 7.13 -6.31 -22.36
CA GLN A 56 8.48 -6.23 -22.91
C GLN A 56 8.95 -4.78 -23.03
N GLU A 57 8.14 -3.90 -23.65
CA GLU A 57 8.46 -2.48 -23.78
C GLU A 57 8.64 -1.79 -22.41
N ARG A 58 7.86 -2.19 -21.39
CA ARG A 58 8.02 -1.66 -20.02
C ARG A 58 9.38 -2.05 -19.45
N ARG A 59 9.78 -3.30 -19.59
CA ARG A 59 11.08 -3.81 -19.10
C ARG A 59 12.24 -3.12 -19.80
N GLU A 60 12.17 -2.97 -21.13
CA GLU A 60 13.18 -2.26 -21.91
C GLU A 60 13.32 -0.80 -21.46
N LYS A 61 12.19 -0.12 -21.20
CA LYS A 61 12.21 1.27 -20.70
C LYS A 61 12.79 1.38 -19.30
N ILE A 62 12.46 0.46 -18.40
CA ILE A 62 13.04 0.41 -17.05
C ILE A 62 14.55 0.15 -17.14
N ALA A 63 14.97 -0.85 -17.93
CA ALA A 63 16.38 -1.18 -18.13
C ALA A 63 17.17 -0.01 -18.74
N PHE A 64 16.59 0.72 -19.70
CA PHE A 64 17.18 1.94 -20.24
C PHE A 64 17.40 3.02 -19.16
N ILE A 65 16.40 3.24 -18.29
CA ILE A 65 16.49 4.21 -17.20
C ILE A 65 17.54 3.78 -16.18
N GLU A 66 17.56 2.51 -15.80
CA GLU A 66 18.54 1.97 -14.86
C GLU A 66 19.97 2.03 -15.41
N ALA A 67 20.16 1.69 -16.69
CA ALA A 67 21.45 1.82 -17.36
C ALA A 67 21.92 3.29 -17.44
N ALA A 68 21.02 4.22 -17.75
CA ALA A 68 21.34 5.65 -17.80
C ALA A 68 21.70 6.22 -16.41
N VAL A 69 21.04 5.74 -15.34
CA VAL A 69 21.38 6.10 -13.96
C VAL A 69 22.70 5.48 -13.53
N ALA A 70 22.94 4.21 -13.88
CA ALA A 70 24.18 3.50 -13.55
C ALA A 70 25.40 4.08 -14.27
N ALA A 71 25.23 4.60 -15.49
CA ALA A 71 26.29 5.25 -16.24
C ALA A 71 26.81 6.54 -15.57
N GLY A 72 26.03 7.15 -14.66
CA GLY A 72 26.47 8.25 -13.80
C GLY A 72 26.18 9.70 -14.23
N PRO A 73 25.97 10.09 -15.50
CA PRO A 73 25.74 11.50 -15.83
C PRO A 73 24.27 11.93 -15.72
N ALA A 74 23.33 11.00 -15.72
CA ALA A 74 21.91 11.30 -15.73
C ALA A 74 21.28 11.12 -14.35
N THR A 75 20.70 12.19 -13.80
CA THR A 75 19.75 12.05 -12.70
C THR A 75 18.59 11.17 -13.17
N ARG A 76 18.08 10.28 -12.31
CA ARG A 76 16.96 9.38 -12.66
C ARG A 76 15.77 10.09 -13.32
N LYS A 77 15.48 11.32 -12.90
CA LYS A 77 14.43 12.17 -13.52
C LYS A 77 14.73 12.50 -14.99
N GLN A 78 15.98 12.78 -15.32
CA GLN A 78 16.42 13.04 -16.69
C GLN A 78 16.28 11.77 -17.54
N ALA A 79 16.75 10.63 -17.04
CA ALA A 79 16.61 9.35 -17.73
C ALA A 79 15.14 8.96 -17.97
N ILE A 80 14.26 9.24 -17.01
CA ILE A 80 12.80 9.04 -17.13
C ILE A 80 12.22 9.94 -18.24
N HIS A 81 12.63 11.20 -18.31
CA HIS A 81 12.22 12.13 -19.35
C HIS A 81 12.70 11.66 -20.73
N ASP A 82 13.97 11.27 -20.85
CA ASP A 82 14.58 10.77 -22.10
C ASP A 82 13.93 9.44 -22.55
N ALA A 83 13.47 8.62 -21.61
CA ALA A 83 12.68 7.42 -21.90
C ALA A 83 11.25 7.72 -22.40
N GLY A 84 10.78 8.97 -22.28
CA GLY A 84 9.47 9.42 -22.73
C GLY A 84 8.31 8.94 -21.84
N ILE A 85 8.57 8.70 -20.55
CA ILE A 85 7.57 8.29 -19.56
C ILE A 85 7.51 9.28 -18.40
N SER A 86 6.38 9.30 -17.66
CA SER A 86 6.28 10.09 -16.45
C SER A 86 6.97 9.39 -15.28
N GLU A 87 7.44 10.18 -14.32
CA GLU A 87 8.05 9.66 -13.09
C GLU A 87 7.08 8.74 -12.32
N GLN A 88 5.79 9.08 -12.31
CA GLN A 88 4.76 8.25 -11.70
C GLN A 88 4.63 6.88 -12.36
N THR A 89 4.65 6.83 -13.69
CA THR A 89 4.59 5.58 -14.45
C THR A 89 5.82 4.70 -14.18
N TYR A 90 7.01 5.31 -14.13
CA TYR A 90 8.24 4.61 -13.79
C TYR A 90 8.15 3.96 -12.40
N TYR A 91 7.75 4.71 -11.36
CA TYR A 91 7.60 4.14 -10.02
C TYR A 91 6.51 3.08 -9.95
N GLN A 92 5.43 3.22 -10.71
CA GLN A 92 4.36 2.22 -10.75
C GLN A 92 4.86 0.91 -11.35
N TRP A 93 5.60 0.97 -12.47
CA TRP A 93 6.16 -0.24 -13.07
C TRP A 93 7.25 -0.87 -12.22
N MET A 94 8.13 -0.05 -11.61
CA MET A 94 9.19 -0.53 -10.74
C MET A 94 8.65 -1.20 -9.46
N ARG A 95 7.54 -0.71 -8.90
CA ARG A 95 6.84 -1.41 -7.79
C ARG A 95 6.24 -2.73 -8.25
N SER A 96 5.69 -2.80 -9.46
CA SER A 96 5.12 -4.03 -10.00
C SER A 96 6.19 -5.10 -10.24
N THR A 97 7.38 -4.73 -10.75
CA THR A 97 8.51 -5.66 -10.91
C THR A 97 9.09 -6.08 -9.55
N GLN A 98 9.24 -5.14 -8.61
CA GLN A 98 9.69 -5.48 -7.26
C GLN A 98 8.70 -6.36 -6.50
N SER A 99 7.39 -6.24 -6.75
CA SER A 99 6.40 -7.12 -6.12
C SER A 99 6.51 -8.56 -6.64
N THR A 100 6.80 -8.74 -7.94
CA THR A 100 7.07 -10.06 -8.49
C THR A 100 8.40 -10.63 -8.02
N ASP A 101 9.44 -9.80 -7.94
CA ASP A 101 10.77 -10.22 -7.49
C ASP A 101 10.82 -10.46 -5.98
N LYS A 102 10.08 -9.69 -5.17
CA LYS A 102 9.91 -9.97 -3.74
C LYS A 102 9.19 -11.28 -3.51
N THR A 103 8.20 -11.63 -4.33
CA THR A 103 7.54 -12.94 -4.25
C THR A 103 8.48 -14.08 -4.66
N ALA A 104 9.39 -13.85 -5.61
CA ALA A 104 10.39 -14.84 -6.04
C ALA A 104 11.56 -14.99 -5.06
N ALA A 105 12.06 -13.87 -4.50
CA ALA A 105 13.15 -13.82 -3.52
C ALA A 105 12.71 -14.19 -2.10
N GLN A 106 11.41 -14.13 -1.79
CA GLN A 106 10.82 -14.64 -0.53
C GLN A 106 10.45 -16.13 -0.59
N SER A 107 11.00 -16.90 -1.54
CA SER A 107 10.95 -18.38 -1.47
C SER A 107 11.93 -18.97 -0.45
N VAL A 108 12.31 -18.18 0.57
CA VAL A 108 12.90 -18.72 1.80
C VAL A 108 11.79 -19.55 2.49
N PRO A 109 12.07 -20.77 2.96
CA PRO A 109 11.10 -21.55 3.72
C PRO A 109 10.47 -20.68 4.82
N ILE A 110 9.14 -20.68 4.93
CA ILE A 110 8.41 -19.83 5.89
C ILE A 110 8.93 -20.04 7.33
N ALA A 111 9.44 -21.25 7.62
CA ALA A 111 10.10 -21.58 8.88
C ALA A 111 11.40 -20.78 9.09
N ASP A 112 12.32 -20.79 8.12
CA ASP A 112 13.60 -20.06 8.22
C ASP A 112 13.36 -18.54 8.32
N ALA A 113 12.38 -18.01 7.60
CA ALA A 113 12.02 -16.60 7.69
C ALA A 113 11.39 -16.23 9.06
N ALA A 114 10.68 -17.15 9.70
CA ALA A 114 10.14 -16.95 11.05
C ALA A 114 11.24 -17.01 12.12
N ASP A 115 12.20 -17.92 11.97
CA ASP A 115 13.33 -18.05 12.88
C ASP A 115 14.24 -16.80 12.83
N ASP A 116 14.50 -16.27 11.63
CA ASP A 116 15.24 -15.01 11.44
C ASP A 116 14.54 -13.83 12.15
N LEU A 117 13.21 -13.77 12.09
CA LEU A 117 12.44 -12.73 12.76
C LEU A 117 12.55 -12.83 14.29
N VAL A 118 12.48 -14.04 14.84
CA VAL A 118 12.64 -14.28 16.29
C VAL A 118 14.04 -13.88 16.76
N GLN A 119 15.08 -14.22 15.99
CA GLN A 119 16.45 -13.83 16.30
C GLN A 119 16.64 -12.31 16.28
N LEU A 120 16.10 -11.64 15.27
CA LEU A 120 16.15 -10.17 15.17
C LEU A 120 15.41 -9.49 16.32
N GLU A 121 14.28 -10.04 16.77
CA GLU A 121 13.56 -9.51 17.92
C GLU A 121 14.38 -9.67 19.22
N ALA A 122 14.98 -10.83 19.44
CA ALA A 122 15.83 -11.08 20.60
C ALA A 122 17.03 -10.13 20.63
N GLU A 123 17.70 -9.93 19.49
CA GLU A 123 18.82 -8.99 19.39
C GLU A 123 18.35 -7.54 19.59
N ASN A 124 17.18 -7.16 19.07
CA ASN A 124 16.64 -5.82 19.30
C ASN A 124 16.39 -5.57 20.80
N GLN A 125 15.81 -6.55 21.49
CA GLN A 125 15.60 -6.46 22.94
C GLN A 125 16.93 -6.36 23.70
N ARG A 126 17.94 -7.14 23.30
CA ARG A 126 19.29 -7.06 23.87
C ARG A 126 19.90 -5.67 23.68
N LEU A 127 19.86 -5.14 22.45
CA LEU A 127 20.40 -3.82 22.12
C LEU A 127 19.70 -2.70 22.90
N ARG A 128 18.37 -2.78 23.06
CA ARG A 128 17.62 -1.82 23.88
C ARG A 128 18.07 -1.82 25.34
N LYS A 129 18.32 -3.00 25.91
CA LYS A 129 18.84 -3.12 27.29
C LYS A 129 20.22 -2.49 27.41
N LEU A 130 21.15 -2.86 26.52
CA LEU A 130 22.51 -2.30 26.51
C LEU A 130 22.52 -0.78 26.34
N LEU A 131 21.67 -0.26 25.45
CA LEU A 131 21.52 1.19 25.28
C LEU A 131 21.01 1.85 26.55
N ALA A 132 20.00 1.27 27.20
CA ALA A 132 19.46 1.82 28.44
C ALA A 132 20.48 1.79 29.59
N GLU A 133 21.33 0.77 29.67
CA GLU A 133 22.45 0.69 30.62
C GLU A 133 23.47 1.79 30.35
N LYS A 134 23.96 1.90 29.11
CA LYS A 134 24.91 2.95 28.70
C LYS A 134 24.37 4.35 28.99
N LEU A 135 23.10 4.60 28.66
CA LEU A 135 22.47 5.89 28.97
C LEU A 135 22.37 6.15 30.48
N ARG A 136 22.15 5.13 31.31
CA ARG A 136 22.17 5.30 32.78
C ARG A 136 23.57 5.64 33.29
N GLU A 137 24.60 4.97 32.78
CA GLU A 137 26.00 5.22 33.15
C GLU A 137 26.45 6.63 32.73
N GLU A 138 26.17 7.02 31.49
CA GLU A 138 26.47 8.35 30.97
C GLU A 138 25.71 9.43 31.74
N ASN A 139 24.40 9.25 31.99
CA ASN A 139 23.64 10.20 32.80
C ASN A 139 24.15 10.30 34.23
N ALA A 140 24.58 9.19 34.85
CA ALA A 140 25.18 9.22 36.18
C ALA A 140 26.51 10.00 36.16
N THR A 141 27.33 9.80 35.13
CA THR A 141 28.60 10.52 34.96
C THR A 141 28.36 12.02 34.73
N LEU A 142 27.40 12.37 33.87
CA LEU A 142 27.01 13.76 33.62
C LEU A 142 26.47 14.42 34.88
N ARG A 143 25.55 13.76 35.59
CA ARG A 143 25.03 14.30 36.86
C ARG A 143 26.12 14.49 37.92
N LYS A 144 27.12 13.60 38.01
CA LYS A 144 28.30 13.79 38.88
C LYS A 144 29.09 15.03 38.45
N SER A 145 29.35 15.19 37.15
CA SER A 145 30.08 16.35 36.63
C SER A 145 29.33 17.68 36.83
N LEU A 146 28.00 17.63 36.85
CA LEU A 146 27.13 18.79 37.07
C LEU A 146 26.83 19.05 38.56
N GLY A 147 27.35 18.23 39.48
CA GLY A 147 27.06 18.36 40.92
C GLY A 147 25.59 18.09 41.29
N LEU A 148 24.87 17.33 40.46
CA LEU A 148 23.46 16.95 40.65
C LEU A 148 23.30 15.56 41.29
N ILE A 149 24.39 15.01 41.85
CA ILE A 149 24.49 13.74 42.58
C ILE A 149 25.11 14.01 43.94
#